data_AF-A0A2P8WBT9-F1
#
_entry.id   AF-A0A2P8WBT9-F1
#
_cell.length_a   1.000
_cell.length_b   1.000
_cell.length_c   1.000
_cell.angle_alpha   90.00
_cell.angle_beta   90.00
_cell.angle_gamma   90.00
#
_symmetry.space_group_name_H-M   'P 1'
#
loop_
_entity.id
_entity.type
_entity.pdbx_description
1 polymer ?
#
loop_
_entity_poly.entity_id
_entity_poly.type
_entity_poly.pdbx_seq_one_letter_code
_entity_poly.pdbx_strand_id
1 'polypeptide(L)'
;FQNEKGGRSKQIDVPGIKGRFPNVQKIYAGNLEHPNAADKLRQAIEYFAQQLPHIGEDVPAKWVTIRDDIKQLAQSRPYISLSEYFEVYKRHLDFDRDKALKLSQYLHDLGVFLHFQQPRELMRTVFLQNQWVTDAVFHILDDEQVKAKLGRFTLDDCDRLWAEQGYADKEVELRALMVRFELCYQLPDRAEETWLVPQHLSPSKPTELNDWASIGDLMLTYRYEFLPRGLVSRLIVRMHRFVKQPDLCWSRGALFEHGETQVLVETTVRGNEIVLRSRGPEKKALLSVIASDLDALNDSFQGLKDKVSKWVPCICDTCTSLKDPALFPQKDLIDRKQRGKRTIECPNPPNYEDVDVVKLLDGMNLEQWLNQAGNDLTQDDGEGTPPEDSASPEPVSTVNDKTIRIFLASSAELRQDRDAFDLYFRQQNDRLRKQGLYLEIVRWENFLDAMSETRSQDEYNQAIRNCDIFVSLFKTKTGKYTEEEFDVAHQTFQTTRKPLIYTYFKKATVSTSNVDLDDLITLRDFKQKLSNLGHFYTEYEAIDGLQRHFRDQLDKLQDDGRL
;
A
#
# COMPACT_ATOMS: atom_id res chain seq x y z
N PHE A 1 -6.19 -7.27 -34.06
CA PHE A 1 -6.35 -7.80 -35.43
C PHE A 1 -7.67 -7.29 -35.97
N GLN A 2 -7.67 -6.79 -37.20
CA GLN A 2 -8.87 -6.28 -37.85
C GLN A 2 -9.39 -7.31 -38.83
N ASN A 3 -10.56 -7.88 -38.55
CA ASN A 3 -11.23 -8.76 -39.50
C ASN A 3 -11.80 -7.93 -40.67
N GLU A 4 -11.50 -8.35 -41.89
CA GLU A 4 -12.04 -7.77 -43.13
C GLU A 4 -13.15 -8.70 -43.65
N LYS A 5 -14.35 -8.19 -43.91
CA LYS A 5 -15.47 -9.01 -44.40
C LYS A 5 -15.94 -8.51 -45.75
N GLY A 6 -15.96 -9.39 -46.76
CA GLY A 6 -16.41 -9.05 -48.11
C GLY A 6 -15.60 -7.90 -48.76
N GLY A 7 -14.28 -7.86 -48.51
CA GLY A 7 -13.39 -6.80 -49.02
C GLY A 7 -13.55 -5.44 -48.34
N ARG A 8 -14.30 -5.37 -47.24
CA ARG A 8 -14.52 -4.14 -46.47
C ARG A 8 -13.85 -4.23 -45.11
N SER A 9 -13.14 -3.17 -44.75
CA SER A 9 -12.59 -2.95 -43.41
C SER A 9 -13.19 -1.66 -42.83
N LYS A 10 -13.37 -1.60 -41.50
CA LYS A 10 -13.71 -0.35 -40.83
C LYS A 10 -12.48 0.56 -40.79
N GLN A 11 -12.61 1.86 -41.04
CA GLN A 11 -11.51 2.76 -40.72
C GLN A 11 -11.30 2.79 -39.21
N ILE A 12 -10.06 2.54 -38.79
CA ILE A 12 -9.62 2.62 -37.40
C ILE A 12 -8.57 3.73 -37.35
N ASP A 13 -8.71 4.65 -36.40
CA ASP A 13 -7.72 5.69 -36.16
C ASP A 13 -6.45 5.11 -35.53
N VAL A 14 -5.63 4.48 -36.38
CA VAL A 14 -4.36 3.89 -35.99
C VAL A 14 -3.41 4.91 -35.39
N PRO A 15 -3.21 6.12 -35.97
CA PRO A 15 -2.41 7.16 -35.34
C PRO A 15 -2.90 7.52 -33.94
N GLY A 16 -4.21 7.72 -33.75
CA GLY A 16 -4.79 8.03 -32.43
C GLY A 16 -4.60 6.90 -31.42
N ILE A 17 -4.78 5.64 -31.82
CA ILE A 17 -4.52 4.48 -30.97
C ILE A 17 -3.06 4.43 -30.55
N LYS A 18 -2.12 4.57 -31.49
CA LYS A 18 -0.68 4.53 -31.18
C LYS A 18 -0.22 5.72 -30.34
N GLY A 19 -0.81 6.89 -30.55
CA GLY A 19 -0.58 8.08 -29.73
C GLY A 19 -1.06 7.90 -28.29
N ARG A 20 -2.20 7.24 -28.08
CA ARG A 20 -2.77 6.99 -26.74
C ARG A 20 -2.18 5.76 -26.03
N PHE A 21 -1.81 4.74 -26.80
CA PHE A 21 -1.35 3.45 -26.30
C PHE A 21 0.03 3.11 -26.90
N PRO A 22 1.13 3.62 -26.30
CA PRO A 22 2.47 3.44 -26.84
C PRO A 22 2.92 1.98 -26.88
N ASN A 23 2.27 1.09 -26.13
CA ASN A 23 2.48 -0.36 -26.17
C ASN A 23 1.92 -1.03 -27.44
N VAL A 24 1.11 -0.34 -28.26
CA VAL A 24 0.59 -0.88 -29.52
C VAL A 24 1.64 -0.75 -30.63
N GLN A 25 2.47 -1.79 -30.78
CA GLN A 25 3.57 -1.80 -31.74
C GLN A 25 3.10 -1.93 -33.21
N LYS A 26 2.26 -2.93 -33.48
CA LYS A 26 1.81 -3.29 -34.84
C LYS A 26 0.31 -3.58 -34.89
N ILE A 27 -0.29 -3.34 -36.04
CA ILE A 27 -1.69 -3.65 -36.35
C ILE A 27 -1.70 -4.59 -37.54
N TYR A 28 -2.54 -5.60 -37.45
CA TYR A 28 -2.71 -6.66 -38.44
C TYR A 28 -4.15 -6.70 -38.88
N ALA A 29 -4.37 -6.98 -40.17
CA ALA A 29 -5.69 -7.14 -40.77
C ALA A 29 -5.71 -8.37 -41.70
N GLY A 30 -6.90 -8.93 -41.90
CA GLY A 30 -7.14 -10.02 -42.85
C GLY A 30 -8.59 -10.52 -42.79
N ASN A 31 -9.03 -11.21 -43.85
CA ASN A 31 -10.36 -11.81 -43.91
C ASN A 31 -10.37 -13.21 -43.29
N LEU A 32 -10.99 -13.37 -42.12
CA LEU A 32 -11.07 -14.65 -41.41
C LEU A 32 -11.81 -15.77 -42.17
N GLU A 33 -12.46 -15.50 -43.31
CA GLU A 33 -12.97 -16.53 -44.23
C GLU A 33 -11.84 -17.32 -44.92
N HIS A 34 -10.61 -16.78 -44.94
CA HIS A 34 -9.44 -17.48 -45.49
C HIS A 34 -8.61 -18.12 -44.37
N PRO A 35 -8.19 -19.39 -44.52
CA PRO A 35 -7.52 -20.16 -43.47
C PRO A 35 -6.20 -19.55 -42.98
N ASN A 36 -5.55 -18.69 -43.77
CA ASN A 36 -4.24 -18.11 -43.48
C ASN A 36 -4.30 -16.61 -43.14
N ALA A 37 -5.49 -16.05 -42.97
CA ALA A 37 -5.66 -14.61 -42.79
C ALA A 37 -5.00 -14.03 -41.53
N ALA A 38 -4.80 -14.87 -40.51
CA ALA A 38 -4.15 -14.50 -39.26
C ALA A 38 -2.65 -14.86 -39.21
N ASP A 39 -2.05 -15.40 -40.29
CA ASP A 39 -0.65 -15.85 -40.25
C ASP A 39 0.33 -14.73 -39.92
N LYS A 40 0.09 -13.53 -40.47
CA LYS A 40 0.91 -12.34 -40.13
C LYS A 40 0.81 -11.98 -38.65
N LEU A 41 -0.36 -12.17 -38.03
CA LEU A 41 -0.55 -11.96 -36.60
C LEU A 41 0.17 -13.04 -35.79
N ARG A 42 0.04 -14.31 -36.17
CA ARG A 42 0.75 -15.43 -35.52
C ARG A 42 2.26 -15.21 -35.55
N GLN A 43 2.83 -14.94 -36.72
CA GLN A 43 4.27 -14.65 -36.89
C GLN A 43 4.72 -13.45 -36.04
N ALA A 44 3.86 -12.45 -35.91
CA ALA A 44 4.14 -11.29 -35.07
C ALA A 44 4.15 -11.63 -33.58
N ILE A 45 3.19 -12.44 -33.13
CA ILE A 45 3.15 -12.92 -31.75
C ILE A 45 4.42 -13.72 -31.45
N GLU A 46 4.81 -14.64 -32.34
CA GLU A 46 6.05 -15.41 -32.23
C GLU A 46 7.28 -14.50 -32.15
N TYR A 47 7.37 -13.52 -33.06
CA TYR A 47 8.46 -12.54 -33.06
C TYR A 47 8.52 -11.74 -31.76
N PHE A 48 7.42 -11.12 -31.33
CA PHE A 48 7.42 -10.28 -30.12
C PHE A 48 7.60 -11.11 -28.85
N ALA A 49 7.08 -12.33 -28.79
CA ALA A 49 7.34 -13.25 -27.68
C ALA A 49 8.83 -13.57 -27.56
N GLN A 50 9.54 -13.79 -28.68
CA GLN A 50 10.99 -14.01 -28.69
C GLN A 50 11.81 -12.79 -28.24
N GLN A 51 11.23 -11.58 -28.28
CA GLN A 51 11.89 -10.34 -27.85
C GLN A 51 11.60 -9.98 -26.38
N LEU A 52 10.84 -10.80 -25.65
CA LEU A 52 10.58 -10.54 -24.23
C LEU A 52 11.90 -10.64 -23.44
N PRO A 53 12.17 -9.75 -22.47
CA PRO A 53 13.48 -9.69 -21.79
C PRO A 53 13.94 -11.01 -21.15
N HIS A 54 12.99 -11.82 -20.67
CA HIS A 54 13.25 -13.10 -20.01
C HIS A 54 13.41 -14.28 -20.99
N ILE A 55 13.17 -14.06 -22.29
CA ILE A 55 13.30 -15.10 -23.31
C ILE A 55 14.73 -15.10 -23.84
N GLY A 56 15.43 -16.21 -23.61
CA GLY A 56 16.87 -16.36 -23.90
C GLY A 56 17.77 -16.26 -22.67
N GLU A 57 17.21 -16.06 -21.48
CA GLU A 57 17.97 -16.17 -20.22
C GLU A 57 18.44 -17.61 -20.00
N ASP A 58 19.71 -17.77 -19.65
CA ASP A 58 20.30 -19.06 -19.32
C ASP A 58 19.74 -19.57 -17.99
N VAL A 59 19.00 -20.67 -18.05
CA VAL A 59 18.54 -21.41 -16.87
C VAL A 59 19.27 -22.74 -16.76
N PRO A 60 19.51 -23.25 -15.54
CA PRO A 60 20.12 -24.57 -15.37
C PRO A 60 19.34 -25.64 -16.15
N ALA A 61 20.01 -26.45 -16.96
CA ALA A 61 19.36 -27.47 -17.80
C ALA A 61 18.46 -28.43 -17.00
N LYS A 62 18.82 -28.70 -15.74
CA LYS A 62 18.03 -29.53 -14.81
C LYS A 62 16.68 -28.90 -14.42
N TRP A 63 16.55 -27.58 -14.46
CA TRP A 63 15.27 -26.92 -14.20
C TRP A 63 14.25 -27.20 -15.31
N VAL A 64 14.73 -27.33 -16.55
CA VAL A 64 13.89 -27.69 -17.70
C VAL A 64 13.36 -29.12 -17.53
N THR A 65 14.21 -30.08 -17.15
CA THR A 65 13.78 -31.47 -16.95
C THR A 65 12.81 -31.60 -15.77
N ILE A 66 13.04 -30.90 -14.66
CA ILE A 66 12.10 -30.84 -13.53
C ILE A 66 10.75 -30.28 -13.99
N ARG A 67 10.76 -29.18 -14.76
CA ARG A 67 9.53 -28.57 -15.30
C ARG A 67 8.75 -29.55 -16.18
N ASP A 68 9.45 -30.31 -17.02
CA ASP A 68 8.81 -31.27 -17.92
C ASP A 68 8.19 -32.45 -17.16
N ASP A 69 8.85 -32.95 -16.11
CA ASP A 69 8.26 -33.95 -15.19
C ASP A 69 6.99 -33.41 -14.51
N ILE A 70 7.01 -32.16 -14.05
CA ILE A 70 5.85 -31.50 -13.44
C ILE A 70 4.70 -31.37 -14.45
N LYS A 71 4.99 -30.97 -15.70
CA LYS A 71 3.98 -30.92 -16.77
C LYS A 71 3.37 -32.28 -17.07
N GLN A 72 4.18 -33.35 -17.01
CA GLN A 72 3.67 -34.70 -17.21
C GLN A 72 2.75 -35.14 -16.07
N LEU A 73 3.11 -34.82 -14.81
CA LEU A 73 2.23 -35.05 -13.66
C LEU A 73 0.93 -34.26 -13.74
N ALA A 74 0.99 -33.02 -14.24
CA ALA A 74 -0.16 -32.14 -14.42
C ALA A 74 -1.19 -32.69 -15.42
N GLN A 75 -0.88 -33.70 -16.24
CA GLN A 75 -1.85 -34.31 -17.15
C GLN A 75 -2.92 -35.15 -16.42
N SER A 76 -2.61 -35.68 -15.24
CA SER A 76 -3.50 -36.57 -14.49
C SER A 76 -3.80 -36.10 -13.07
N ARG A 77 -3.03 -35.15 -12.54
CA ARG A 77 -3.17 -34.66 -11.16
C ARG A 77 -3.31 -33.14 -11.13
N PRO A 78 -4.42 -32.60 -10.58
CA PRO A 78 -4.58 -31.15 -10.43
C PRO A 78 -3.59 -30.52 -9.45
N TYR A 79 -3.17 -31.26 -8.44
CA TYR A 79 -2.24 -30.81 -7.42
C TYR A 79 -1.38 -31.96 -6.89
N ILE A 80 -0.27 -31.58 -6.24
CA ILE A 80 0.61 -32.46 -5.46
C ILE A 80 0.96 -31.78 -4.13
N SER A 81 1.37 -32.55 -3.14
CA SER A 81 1.92 -32.00 -1.91
C SER A 81 3.32 -31.40 -2.15
N LEU A 82 3.74 -30.48 -1.28
CA LEU A 82 5.09 -29.92 -1.32
C LEU A 82 6.17 -31.01 -1.18
N SER A 83 5.90 -32.04 -0.39
CA SER A 83 6.80 -33.20 -0.25
C SER A 83 6.97 -33.95 -1.58
N GLU A 84 5.88 -34.17 -2.32
CA GLU A 84 5.95 -34.79 -3.65
C GLU A 84 6.69 -33.92 -4.66
N TYR A 85 6.52 -32.59 -4.59
CA TYR A 85 7.34 -31.67 -5.38
C TYR A 85 8.84 -31.82 -5.08
N PHE A 86 9.21 -31.95 -3.80
CA PHE A 86 10.60 -32.21 -3.42
C PHE A 86 11.11 -33.56 -3.93
N GLU A 87 10.27 -34.59 -3.99
CA GLU A 87 10.67 -35.87 -4.60
C GLU A 87 10.89 -35.75 -6.12
N VAL A 88 10.11 -34.93 -6.82
CA VAL A 88 10.38 -34.62 -8.25
C VAL A 88 11.71 -33.88 -8.39
N TYR A 89 11.96 -32.89 -7.54
CA TYR A 89 13.22 -32.14 -7.53
C TYR A 89 14.45 -33.07 -7.32
N LYS A 90 14.38 -33.97 -6.33
CA LYS A 90 15.44 -34.91 -5.96
C LYS A 90 15.86 -35.87 -7.07
N ARG A 91 14.99 -36.13 -8.05
CA ARG A 91 15.33 -36.98 -9.21
C ARG A 91 16.40 -36.36 -10.10
N HIS A 92 16.55 -35.04 -10.06
CA HIS A 92 17.40 -34.29 -10.99
C HIS A 92 18.53 -33.53 -10.33
N LEU A 93 18.40 -33.20 -9.04
CA LEU A 93 19.33 -32.38 -8.25
C LEU A 93 19.44 -32.89 -6.81
N ASP A 94 20.59 -32.67 -6.17
CA ASP A 94 20.76 -32.92 -4.74
C ASP A 94 19.79 -32.08 -3.92
N PHE A 95 19.20 -32.68 -2.88
CA PHE A 95 18.17 -31.99 -2.11
C PHE A 95 18.72 -30.82 -1.32
N ASP A 96 18.26 -29.63 -1.68
CA ASP A 96 18.45 -28.40 -0.94
C ASP A 96 17.07 -27.72 -0.87
N ARG A 97 16.50 -27.68 0.34
CA ARG A 97 15.12 -27.22 0.55
C ARG A 97 14.94 -25.80 0.08
N ASP A 98 15.91 -24.93 0.34
CA ASP A 98 15.84 -23.55 -0.10
C ASP A 98 15.83 -23.56 -1.62
N LYS A 99 16.88 -24.07 -2.29
CA LYS A 99 16.94 -24.13 -3.77
C LYS A 99 15.67 -24.68 -4.42
N ALA A 100 15.09 -25.74 -3.85
CA ALA A 100 13.83 -26.32 -4.33
C ALA A 100 12.65 -25.35 -4.20
N LEU A 101 12.48 -24.66 -3.05
CA LEU A 101 11.40 -23.67 -2.87
C LEU A 101 11.47 -22.50 -3.86
N LYS A 102 12.60 -22.33 -4.54
CA LYS A 102 12.90 -21.11 -5.29
C LYS A 102 12.81 -21.33 -6.76
N LEU A 103 13.23 -22.52 -7.18
CA LEU A 103 12.71 -23.09 -8.40
C LEU A 103 11.17 -23.12 -8.34
N SER A 104 10.59 -23.47 -7.19
CA SER A 104 9.13 -23.45 -7.04
C SER A 104 8.54 -22.05 -7.23
N GLN A 105 9.11 -21.02 -6.60
CA GLN A 105 8.70 -19.63 -6.80
C GLN A 105 8.89 -19.19 -8.26
N TYR A 106 10.02 -19.49 -8.87
CA TYR A 106 10.31 -19.16 -10.26
C TYR A 106 9.30 -19.79 -11.23
N LEU A 107 8.97 -21.07 -11.05
CA LEU A 107 7.96 -21.76 -11.86
C LEU A 107 6.54 -21.23 -11.61
N HIS A 108 6.25 -20.77 -10.39
CA HIS A 108 5.01 -20.07 -10.07
C HIS A 108 4.90 -18.73 -10.81
N ASP A 109 5.95 -17.92 -10.78
CA ASP A 109 5.98 -16.60 -11.44
C ASP A 109 5.87 -16.73 -12.96
N LEU A 110 6.41 -17.81 -13.53
CA LEU A 110 6.22 -18.18 -14.95
C LEU A 110 4.82 -18.73 -15.27
N GLY A 111 3.98 -18.98 -14.27
CA GLY A 111 2.64 -19.54 -14.45
C GLY A 111 2.61 -21.03 -14.79
N VAL A 112 3.69 -21.78 -14.54
CA VAL A 112 3.72 -23.24 -14.79
C VAL A 112 2.77 -23.97 -13.84
N PHE A 113 2.70 -23.53 -12.59
CA PHE A 113 1.78 -24.01 -11.55
C PHE A 113 1.55 -22.90 -10.51
N LEU A 114 0.63 -23.11 -9.56
CA LEU A 114 0.48 -22.21 -8.41
C LEU A 114 1.05 -22.84 -7.13
N HIS A 115 1.97 -22.13 -6.48
CA HIS A 115 2.43 -22.49 -5.14
C HIS A 115 2.78 -21.22 -4.37
N PHE A 116 2.15 -21.06 -3.21
CA PHE A 116 2.38 -19.91 -2.35
C PHE A 116 3.01 -20.37 -1.05
N GLN A 117 4.22 -19.87 -0.77
CA GLN A 117 4.97 -20.24 0.44
C GLN A 117 4.39 -19.63 1.73
N GLN A 118 3.43 -18.70 1.57
CA GLN A 118 2.63 -18.08 2.63
C GLN A 118 1.23 -17.81 2.06
N PRO A 119 0.16 -17.83 2.87
CA PRO A 119 0.13 -18.21 4.29
C PRO A 119 0.21 -19.75 4.48
N ARG A 120 0.13 -20.25 5.73
CA ARG A 120 0.39 -21.66 6.08
C ARG A 120 -0.57 -22.65 5.43
N GLU A 121 -1.77 -22.20 5.10
CA GLU A 121 -2.80 -22.95 4.40
C GLU A 121 -2.32 -23.34 3.00
N LEU A 122 -1.57 -22.46 2.33
CA LEU A 122 -1.16 -22.66 0.94
C LEU A 122 0.22 -23.32 0.78
N MET A 123 1.09 -23.22 1.79
CA MET A 123 2.49 -23.65 1.67
C MET A 123 2.71 -25.15 1.46
N ARG A 124 1.67 -25.99 1.66
CA ARG A 124 1.80 -27.45 1.61
C ARG A 124 1.34 -28.04 0.28
N THR A 125 0.71 -27.24 -0.58
CA THR A 125 0.03 -27.70 -1.79
C THR A 125 0.56 -26.96 -3.01
N VAL A 126 0.97 -27.72 -4.03
CA VAL A 126 1.40 -27.20 -5.33
C VAL A 126 0.31 -27.55 -6.35
N PHE A 127 -0.42 -26.54 -6.82
CA PHE A 127 -1.50 -26.72 -7.79
C PHE A 127 -0.93 -26.74 -9.21
N LEU A 128 -0.80 -27.93 -9.77
CA LEU A 128 -0.21 -28.17 -11.09
C LEU A 128 -1.10 -27.68 -12.24
N GLN A 129 -2.41 -27.65 -12.05
CA GLN A 129 -3.38 -27.21 -13.06
C GLN A 129 -4.00 -25.88 -12.64
N ASN A 130 -3.53 -24.77 -13.21
CA ASN A 130 -4.09 -23.44 -12.93
C ASN A 130 -5.58 -23.35 -13.28
N GLN A 131 -6.02 -24.02 -14.36
CA GLN A 131 -7.42 -24.03 -14.80
C GLN A 131 -8.34 -24.65 -13.74
N TRP A 132 -7.91 -25.76 -13.13
CA TRP A 132 -8.67 -26.42 -12.06
C TRP A 132 -8.90 -25.47 -10.87
N VAL A 133 -7.88 -24.70 -10.48
CA VAL A 133 -8.02 -23.68 -9.43
C VAL A 133 -8.99 -22.57 -9.86
N THR A 134 -8.87 -22.06 -11.09
CA THR A 134 -9.76 -20.99 -11.54
C THR A 134 -11.21 -21.46 -11.65
N ASP A 135 -11.44 -22.69 -12.10
CA ASP A 135 -12.78 -23.27 -12.18
C ASP A 135 -13.42 -23.39 -10.78
N ALA A 136 -12.65 -23.82 -9.78
CA ALA A 136 -13.10 -23.85 -8.38
C ALA A 136 -13.55 -22.48 -7.87
N VAL A 137 -12.79 -21.43 -8.18
CA VAL A 137 -13.12 -20.05 -7.82
C VAL A 137 -14.37 -19.59 -8.56
N PHE A 138 -14.48 -19.87 -9.86
CA PHE A 138 -15.67 -19.53 -10.65
C PHE A 138 -16.92 -20.27 -10.18
N HIS A 139 -16.81 -21.49 -9.66
CA HIS A 139 -17.97 -22.15 -9.04
C HIS A 139 -18.58 -21.34 -7.89
N ILE A 140 -17.78 -20.61 -7.11
CA ILE A 140 -18.30 -19.70 -6.07
C ILE A 140 -18.81 -18.38 -6.67
N LEU A 141 -18.02 -17.76 -7.55
CA LEU A 141 -18.35 -16.45 -8.13
C LEU A 141 -19.56 -16.48 -9.07
N ASP A 142 -19.78 -17.60 -9.75
CA ASP A 142 -20.88 -17.76 -10.70
C ASP A 142 -22.11 -18.46 -10.12
N ASP A 143 -22.07 -18.92 -8.86
CA ASP A 143 -23.23 -19.54 -8.19
C ASP A 143 -24.36 -18.54 -7.94
N GLU A 144 -25.56 -18.89 -8.38
CA GLU A 144 -26.72 -18.02 -8.26
C GLU A 144 -27.22 -17.87 -6.82
N GLN A 145 -26.98 -18.85 -5.92
CA GLN A 145 -27.35 -18.69 -4.51
C GLN A 145 -26.40 -17.70 -3.81
N VAL A 146 -25.09 -17.78 -4.08
CA VAL A 146 -24.10 -16.82 -3.57
C VAL A 146 -24.41 -15.41 -4.08
N LYS A 147 -24.74 -15.25 -5.37
CA LYS A 147 -25.19 -13.96 -5.94
C LYS A 147 -26.45 -13.44 -5.26
N ALA A 148 -27.46 -14.30 -5.06
CA ALA A 148 -28.71 -13.93 -4.40
C ALA A 148 -28.50 -13.51 -2.93
N LYS A 149 -27.52 -14.10 -2.23
CA LYS A 149 -27.06 -13.71 -0.89
C LYS A 149 -26.11 -12.49 -0.89
N LEU A 150 -26.03 -11.76 -2.01
CA LEU A 150 -25.15 -10.59 -2.20
C LEU A 150 -23.67 -10.89 -1.92
N GLY A 151 -23.21 -12.05 -2.41
CA GLY A 151 -21.82 -12.49 -2.28
C GLY A 151 -21.47 -13.17 -0.97
N ARG A 152 -22.45 -13.42 -0.09
CA ARG A 152 -22.23 -14.18 1.15
C ARG A 152 -22.29 -15.67 0.88
N PHE A 153 -21.28 -16.40 1.34
CA PHE A 153 -21.22 -17.86 1.26
C PHE A 153 -20.63 -18.46 2.53
N THR A 154 -21.02 -19.69 2.85
CA THR A 154 -20.61 -20.42 4.07
C THR A 154 -19.87 -21.71 3.71
N LEU A 155 -19.46 -22.48 4.73
CA LEU A 155 -18.86 -23.80 4.51
C LEU A 155 -19.83 -24.77 3.82
N ASP A 156 -21.12 -24.71 4.13
CA ASP A 156 -22.15 -25.53 3.45
C ASP A 156 -22.25 -25.21 1.95
N ASP A 157 -22.08 -23.92 1.59
CA ASP A 157 -22.01 -23.52 0.18
C ASP A 157 -20.74 -24.06 -0.50
N CYS A 158 -19.60 -24.03 0.20
CA CYS A 158 -18.35 -24.64 -0.28
C CYS A 158 -18.52 -26.16 -0.47
N ASP A 159 -19.05 -26.88 0.51
CA ASP A 159 -19.30 -28.32 0.43
C ASP A 159 -20.21 -28.66 -0.74
N ARG A 160 -21.29 -27.89 -0.93
CA ARG A 160 -22.22 -28.07 -2.06
C ARG A 160 -21.54 -27.85 -3.41
N LEU A 161 -20.74 -26.79 -3.54
CA LEU A 161 -20.13 -26.36 -4.80
C LEU A 161 -18.86 -27.14 -5.15
N TRP A 162 -18.18 -27.68 -4.14
CA TRP A 162 -16.92 -28.42 -4.27
C TRP A 162 -17.05 -29.90 -3.93
N ALA A 163 -18.27 -30.42 -3.78
CA ALA A 163 -18.56 -31.84 -3.55
C ALA A 163 -17.96 -32.76 -4.62
N GLU A 164 -17.83 -32.27 -5.85
CA GLU A 164 -17.38 -33.06 -6.99
C GLU A 164 -15.92 -32.75 -7.38
N GLN A 165 -15.33 -33.62 -8.21
CA GLN A 165 -14.09 -33.35 -8.96
C GLN A 165 -12.82 -33.08 -8.13
N GLY A 166 -12.80 -33.53 -6.86
CA GLY A 166 -11.61 -33.50 -6.00
C GLY A 166 -11.33 -32.15 -5.33
N TYR A 167 -12.28 -31.21 -5.39
CA TYR A 167 -12.18 -29.91 -4.72
C TYR A 167 -12.39 -30.01 -3.21
N ALA A 168 -13.27 -30.91 -2.74
CA ALA A 168 -13.59 -31.10 -1.32
C ALA A 168 -12.36 -31.27 -0.41
N ASP A 169 -11.34 -32.03 -0.86
CA ASP A 169 -10.12 -32.26 -0.09
C ASP A 169 -9.18 -31.03 -0.01
N LYS A 170 -9.52 -29.96 -0.73
CA LYS A 170 -8.71 -28.74 -0.91
C LYS A 170 -9.49 -27.47 -0.57
N GLU A 171 -10.64 -27.61 0.08
CA GLU A 171 -11.57 -26.53 0.43
C GLU A 171 -10.85 -25.37 1.16
N VAL A 172 -10.04 -25.70 2.18
CA VAL A 172 -9.26 -24.74 2.96
C VAL A 172 -8.26 -23.97 2.09
N GLU A 173 -7.49 -24.67 1.25
CA GLU A 173 -6.53 -24.03 0.36
C GLU A 173 -7.20 -23.17 -0.71
N LEU A 174 -8.34 -23.61 -1.25
CA LEU A 174 -9.11 -22.84 -2.23
C LEU A 174 -9.68 -21.56 -1.63
N ARG A 175 -10.25 -21.60 -0.41
CA ARG A 175 -10.68 -20.38 0.30
C ARG A 175 -9.50 -19.45 0.57
N ALA A 176 -8.36 -19.98 1.02
CA ALA A 176 -7.16 -19.19 1.27
C ALA A 176 -6.60 -18.55 -0.03
N LEU A 177 -6.71 -19.22 -1.17
CA LEU A 177 -6.40 -18.65 -2.49
C LEU A 177 -7.33 -17.49 -2.83
N MET A 178 -8.63 -17.63 -2.63
CA MET A 178 -9.60 -16.56 -2.89
C MET A 178 -9.32 -15.31 -2.06
N VAL A 179 -8.99 -15.49 -0.77
CA VAL A 179 -8.58 -14.38 0.11
C VAL A 179 -7.28 -13.75 -0.39
N ARG A 180 -6.29 -14.57 -0.76
CA ARG A 180 -4.98 -14.09 -1.25
C ARG A 180 -5.09 -13.32 -2.56
N PHE A 181 -6.02 -13.71 -3.44
CA PHE A 181 -6.33 -12.98 -4.67
C PHE A 181 -7.24 -11.76 -4.44
N GLU A 182 -7.52 -11.41 -3.18
CA GLU A 182 -8.35 -10.28 -2.78
C GLU A 182 -9.77 -10.35 -3.39
N LEU A 183 -10.31 -11.57 -3.52
CA LEU A 183 -11.66 -11.82 -4.07
C LEU A 183 -12.72 -11.84 -2.98
N CYS A 184 -12.36 -12.30 -1.78
CA CYS A 184 -13.25 -12.37 -0.63
C CYS A 184 -12.49 -12.14 0.69
N TYR A 185 -13.25 -11.96 1.77
CA TYR A 185 -12.74 -11.97 3.14
C TYR A 185 -13.77 -12.62 4.07
N GLN A 186 -13.31 -13.12 5.21
CA GLN A 186 -14.18 -13.69 6.25
C GLN A 186 -14.85 -12.57 7.05
N LEU A 187 -16.16 -12.65 7.23
CA LEU A 187 -16.89 -11.70 8.08
C LEU A 187 -16.57 -11.99 9.55
N PRO A 188 -16.14 -10.97 10.33
CA PRO A 188 -15.86 -11.15 11.75
C PRO A 188 -17.16 -11.34 12.56
N ASP A 189 -17.02 -11.92 13.75
CA ASP A 189 -18.06 -11.96 14.80
C ASP A 189 -19.38 -12.63 14.39
N ARG A 190 -19.31 -13.64 13.51
CA ARG A 190 -20.46 -14.48 13.11
C ARG A 190 -20.38 -15.85 13.79
N ALA A 191 -21.54 -16.37 14.19
CA ALA A 191 -21.66 -17.71 14.79
C ALA A 191 -21.33 -18.82 13.78
N GLU A 192 -21.67 -18.60 12.51
CA GLU A 192 -21.30 -19.45 11.38
C GLU A 192 -20.19 -18.77 10.57
N GLU A 193 -19.18 -19.54 10.15
CA GLU A 193 -18.12 -19.00 9.29
C GLU A 193 -18.70 -18.58 7.94
N THR A 194 -18.70 -17.27 7.70
CA THR A 194 -19.26 -16.66 6.49
C THR A 194 -18.20 -15.80 5.82
N TRP A 195 -18.09 -15.90 4.51
CA TRP A 195 -17.24 -15.06 3.68
C TRP A 195 -18.09 -14.13 2.83
N LEU A 196 -17.51 -12.98 2.45
CA LEU A 196 -18.12 -12.03 1.55
C LEU A 196 -17.25 -11.84 0.30
N VAL A 197 -17.86 -11.97 -0.87
CA VAL A 197 -17.30 -11.60 -2.17
C VAL A 197 -17.79 -10.18 -2.55
N PRO A 198 -16.96 -9.13 -2.42
CA PRO A 198 -17.45 -7.75 -2.61
C PRO A 198 -17.87 -7.43 -4.05
N GLN A 199 -17.51 -8.25 -5.03
CA GLN A 199 -17.94 -8.09 -6.42
C GLN A 199 -19.45 -8.32 -6.61
N HIS A 200 -20.10 -9.10 -5.74
CA HIS A 200 -21.54 -9.37 -5.79
C HIS A 200 -22.37 -8.47 -4.88
N LEU A 201 -21.74 -7.49 -4.23
CA LEU A 201 -22.48 -6.47 -3.51
C LEU A 201 -23.41 -5.71 -4.46
N SER A 202 -24.47 -5.15 -3.88
CA SER A 202 -25.49 -4.39 -4.61
C SER A 202 -24.84 -3.36 -5.57
N PRO A 203 -25.38 -3.17 -6.79
CA PRO A 203 -24.93 -2.08 -7.65
C PRO A 203 -25.30 -0.69 -7.08
N SER A 204 -26.35 -0.64 -6.27
CA SER A 204 -26.94 0.59 -5.75
C SER A 204 -26.38 0.97 -4.38
N LYS A 205 -26.20 2.27 -4.16
CA LYS A 205 -25.85 2.83 -2.86
C LYS A 205 -26.95 2.51 -1.84
N PRO A 206 -26.61 2.07 -0.61
CA PRO A 206 -27.56 1.89 0.48
C PRO A 206 -28.32 3.18 0.77
N THR A 207 -29.63 3.08 1.03
CA THR A 207 -30.52 4.23 1.22
C THR A 207 -30.13 5.10 2.40
N GLU A 208 -29.56 4.49 3.43
CA GLU A 208 -29.03 5.09 4.66
C GLU A 208 -27.90 6.08 4.37
N LEU A 209 -27.23 5.95 3.22
CA LEU A 209 -26.08 6.77 2.83
C LEU A 209 -26.41 7.85 1.81
N ASN A 210 -27.65 7.95 1.32
CA ASN A 210 -28.02 8.89 0.24
C ASN A 210 -27.66 10.34 0.57
N ASP A 211 -27.90 10.77 1.81
CA ASP A 211 -27.65 12.13 2.30
C ASP A 211 -26.46 12.21 3.27
N TRP A 212 -25.58 11.21 3.27
CA TRP A 212 -24.49 11.11 4.24
C TRP A 212 -23.49 12.28 4.13
N ALA A 213 -23.22 12.73 2.90
CA ALA A 213 -22.29 13.82 2.64
C ALA A 213 -22.72 15.13 3.32
N SER A 214 -21.83 15.65 4.16
CA SER A 214 -22.07 16.81 5.02
C SER A 214 -21.07 17.92 4.74
N ILE A 215 -21.46 19.15 5.08
CA ILE A 215 -20.56 20.31 5.05
C ILE A 215 -19.50 20.11 6.15
N GLY A 216 -18.23 20.39 5.84
CA GLY A 216 -17.11 20.24 6.77
C GLY A 216 -16.46 18.85 6.84
N ASP A 217 -16.94 17.90 6.02
CA ASP A 217 -16.27 16.61 5.82
C ASP A 217 -14.86 16.82 5.25
N LEU A 218 -13.88 16.09 5.77
CA LEU A 218 -12.55 16.05 5.15
C LEU A 218 -12.66 15.22 3.87
N MET A 219 -12.20 15.78 2.74
CA MET A 219 -12.34 15.13 1.45
C MET A 219 -10.98 14.92 0.76
N LEU A 220 -10.84 13.79 0.07
CA LEU A 220 -9.74 13.50 -0.84
C LEU A 220 -10.30 12.78 -2.08
N THR A 221 -9.95 13.27 -3.27
CA THR A 221 -10.48 12.71 -4.52
C THR A 221 -9.37 12.18 -5.40
N TYR A 222 -9.55 10.98 -5.93
CA TYR A 222 -8.69 10.37 -6.94
C TYR A 222 -9.36 10.48 -8.29
N ARG A 223 -8.71 11.11 -9.27
CA ARG A 223 -9.19 11.19 -10.66
C ARG A 223 -8.35 10.29 -11.55
N TYR A 224 -9.01 9.42 -12.29
CA TYR A 224 -8.42 8.40 -13.15
C TYR A 224 -8.68 8.72 -14.63
N GLU A 225 -7.68 8.53 -15.49
CA GLU A 225 -7.93 8.44 -16.94
C GLU A 225 -8.63 7.13 -17.29
N PHE A 226 -8.36 6.09 -16.51
CA PHE A 226 -8.98 4.77 -16.60
C PHE A 226 -9.07 4.18 -15.19
N LEU A 227 -10.29 4.01 -14.67
CA LEU A 227 -10.51 3.38 -13.37
C LEU A 227 -10.65 1.86 -13.55
N PRO A 228 -9.75 1.03 -12.99
CA PRO A 228 -9.89 -0.42 -13.05
C PRO A 228 -11.19 -0.88 -12.39
N ARG A 229 -11.91 -1.79 -13.05
CA ARG A 229 -13.08 -2.44 -12.45
C ARG A 229 -12.66 -3.25 -11.23
N GLY A 230 -13.48 -3.23 -10.18
CA GLY A 230 -13.22 -3.96 -8.94
C GLY A 230 -12.18 -3.33 -8.02
N LEU A 231 -11.65 -2.13 -8.32
CA LEU A 231 -10.68 -1.44 -7.45
C LEU A 231 -11.28 -1.20 -6.05
N VAL A 232 -12.54 -0.73 -5.98
CA VAL A 232 -13.26 -0.54 -4.71
C VAL A 232 -13.50 -1.89 -4.01
N SER A 233 -13.87 -2.94 -4.75
CA SER A 233 -14.03 -4.29 -4.19
C SER A 233 -12.75 -4.80 -3.53
N ARG A 234 -11.59 -4.63 -4.17
CA ARG A 234 -10.29 -4.98 -3.58
C ARG A 234 -9.95 -4.12 -2.37
N LEU A 235 -10.28 -2.82 -2.40
CA LEU A 235 -10.11 -1.94 -1.25
C LEU A 235 -10.95 -2.41 -0.05
N ILE A 236 -12.20 -2.82 -0.28
CA ILE A 236 -13.08 -3.40 0.74
C ILE A 236 -12.42 -4.66 1.35
N VAL A 237 -11.87 -5.56 0.52
CA VAL A 237 -11.19 -6.77 1.01
C VAL A 237 -9.97 -6.42 1.87
N ARG A 238 -9.08 -5.53 1.39
CA ARG A 238 -7.87 -5.15 2.13
C ARG A 238 -8.17 -4.42 3.43
N MET A 239 -9.22 -3.62 3.44
CA MET A 239 -9.60 -2.76 4.57
C MET A 239 -10.79 -3.31 5.38
N HIS A 240 -11.13 -4.59 5.23
CA HIS A 240 -12.32 -5.20 5.83
C HIS A 240 -12.39 -5.07 7.36
N ARG A 241 -11.25 -4.96 8.06
CA ARG A 241 -11.21 -4.70 9.52
C ARG A 241 -11.92 -3.40 9.94
N PHE A 242 -12.04 -2.45 9.03
CA PHE A 242 -12.76 -1.19 9.19
C PHE A 242 -14.19 -1.25 8.63
N VAL A 243 -14.60 -2.34 7.97
CA VAL A 243 -15.97 -2.54 7.50
C VAL A 243 -16.79 -3.16 8.63
N LYS A 244 -17.38 -2.32 9.48
CA LYS A 244 -18.20 -2.77 10.62
C LYS A 244 -19.62 -3.17 10.22
N GLN A 245 -20.13 -2.55 9.17
CA GLN A 245 -21.47 -2.81 8.63
C GLN A 245 -21.37 -3.20 7.15
N PRO A 246 -21.18 -4.50 6.84
CA PRO A 246 -21.06 -4.97 5.45
C PRO A 246 -22.26 -4.63 4.56
N ASP A 247 -23.43 -4.42 5.16
CA ASP A 247 -24.65 -4.00 4.44
C ASP A 247 -24.57 -2.54 3.94
N LEU A 248 -23.64 -1.74 4.47
CA LEU A 248 -23.33 -0.40 4.00
C LEU A 248 -22.25 -0.39 2.89
N CYS A 249 -21.92 -1.55 2.32
CA CYS A 249 -21.05 -1.69 1.17
C CYS A 249 -21.85 -2.00 -0.12
N TRP A 250 -21.39 -1.46 -1.24
CA TRP A 250 -21.96 -1.69 -2.57
C TRP A 250 -20.84 -1.75 -3.62
N SER A 251 -21.16 -2.13 -4.85
CA SER A 251 -20.16 -2.35 -5.91
C SER A 251 -19.27 -1.12 -6.23
N ARG A 252 -19.72 0.08 -5.85
CA ARG A 252 -19.03 1.34 -6.13
C ARG A 252 -18.58 2.07 -4.86
N GLY A 253 -18.83 1.55 -3.66
CA GLY A 253 -18.44 2.23 -2.44
C GLY A 253 -18.62 1.43 -1.16
N ALA A 254 -18.09 1.96 -0.08
CA ALA A 254 -18.20 1.39 1.25
C ALA A 254 -18.05 2.46 2.33
N LEU A 255 -18.71 2.23 3.47
CA LEU A 255 -18.45 2.95 4.71
C LEU A 255 -17.41 2.18 5.54
N PHE A 256 -16.32 2.84 5.90
CA PHE A 256 -15.30 2.35 6.82
C PHE A 256 -15.39 3.09 8.15
N GLU A 257 -15.19 2.39 9.26
CA GLU A 257 -15.41 2.89 10.62
C GLU A 257 -14.29 2.47 11.57
N HIS A 258 -13.86 3.41 12.41
CA HIS A 258 -12.93 3.19 13.52
C HIS A 258 -13.28 4.11 14.69
N GLY A 259 -13.75 3.53 15.80
CA GLY A 259 -14.32 4.31 16.90
C GLY A 259 -15.50 5.14 16.40
N GLU A 260 -15.47 6.45 16.69
CA GLU A 260 -16.47 7.42 16.23
C GLU A 260 -16.14 8.05 14.87
N THR A 261 -15.05 7.60 14.23
CA THR A 261 -14.61 8.14 12.94
C THR A 261 -15.10 7.26 11.80
N GLN A 262 -15.63 7.91 10.76
CA GLN A 262 -16.16 7.26 9.58
C GLN A 262 -15.48 7.81 8.31
N VAL A 263 -15.26 6.94 7.32
CA VAL A 263 -14.79 7.28 5.99
C VAL A 263 -15.71 6.64 4.96
N LEU A 264 -16.44 7.45 4.21
CA LEU A 264 -17.20 7.01 3.05
C LEU A 264 -16.30 7.05 1.82
N VAL A 265 -16.14 5.91 1.14
CA VAL A 265 -15.43 5.82 -0.14
C VAL A 265 -16.43 5.47 -1.21
N GLU A 266 -16.50 6.26 -2.29
CA GLU A 266 -17.38 5.96 -3.40
C GLU A 266 -16.84 6.41 -4.76
N THR A 267 -17.19 5.66 -5.80
CA THR A 267 -16.96 6.04 -7.19
C THR A 267 -18.06 7.00 -7.65
N THR A 268 -17.69 8.10 -8.30
CA THR A 268 -18.67 9.07 -8.81
C THR A 268 -19.49 8.49 -9.96
N VAL A 269 -20.62 9.13 -10.28
CA VAL A 269 -21.51 8.72 -11.39
C VAL A 269 -20.79 8.70 -12.74
N ARG A 270 -19.79 9.58 -12.92
CA ARG A 270 -18.94 9.62 -14.13
C ARG A 270 -18.04 8.38 -14.28
N GLY A 271 -17.79 7.65 -13.19
CA GLY A 271 -17.06 6.39 -13.20
C GLY A 271 -15.55 6.53 -13.35
N ASN A 272 -15.00 7.74 -13.20
CA ASN A 272 -13.58 8.02 -13.33
C ASN A 272 -12.97 8.67 -12.08
N GLU A 273 -13.74 8.79 -10.99
CA GLU A 273 -13.25 9.36 -9.74
C GLU A 273 -13.64 8.48 -8.56
N ILE A 274 -12.73 8.32 -7.60
CA ILE A 274 -13.02 7.77 -6.28
C ILE A 274 -12.89 8.90 -5.26
N VAL A 275 -13.95 9.17 -4.50
CA VAL A 275 -14.01 10.20 -3.48
C VAL A 275 -13.98 9.54 -2.11
N LEU A 276 -13.10 10.02 -1.24
CA LEU A 276 -13.03 9.68 0.17
C LEU A 276 -13.55 10.87 0.96
N ARG A 277 -14.61 10.70 1.75
CA ARG A 277 -15.15 11.70 2.69
C ARG A 277 -15.05 11.17 4.10
N SER A 278 -14.54 11.97 5.03
CA SER A 278 -14.35 11.55 6.41
C SER A 278 -14.88 12.54 7.43
N ARG A 279 -15.48 12.00 8.50
CA ARG A 279 -15.97 12.74 9.65
C ARG A 279 -15.61 12.02 10.95
N GLY A 280 -15.64 12.77 12.05
CA GLY A 280 -15.30 12.27 13.40
C GLY A 280 -13.97 12.82 13.92
N PRO A 281 -13.60 12.47 15.16
CA PRO A 281 -12.43 13.03 15.85
C PRO A 281 -11.12 12.71 15.12
N GLU A 282 -10.96 11.49 14.60
CA GLU A 282 -9.74 11.01 13.95
C GLU A 282 -9.85 11.00 12.42
N LYS A 283 -10.68 11.89 11.85
CA LYS A 283 -11.01 11.91 10.42
C LYS A 283 -9.79 11.96 9.49
N LYS A 284 -8.73 12.66 9.89
CA LYS A 284 -7.47 12.71 9.12
C LYS A 284 -6.75 11.36 9.16
N ALA A 285 -6.65 10.73 10.32
CA ALA A 285 -5.91 9.49 10.51
C ALA A 285 -6.56 8.32 9.74
N LEU A 286 -7.87 8.09 9.90
CA LEU A 286 -8.55 7.00 9.21
C LEU A 286 -8.56 7.23 7.68
N LEU A 287 -8.78 8.46 7.23
CA LEU A 287 -8.72 8.80 5.80
C LEU A 287 -7.32 8.52 5.24
N SER A 288 -6.24 8.90 5.93
CA SER A 288 -4.87 8.62 5.50
C SER A 288 -4.57 7.13 5.41
N VAL A 289 -5.08 6.31 6.34
CA VAL A 289 -4.92 4.84 6.30
C VAL A 289 -5.61 4.25 5.06
N ILE A 290 -6.86 4.63 4.81
CA ILE A 290 -7.63 4.15 3.64
C ILE A 290 -7.00 4.67 2.33
N ALA A 291 -6.57 5.93 2.30
CA ALA A 291 -5.89 6.53 1.16
C ALA A 291 -4.57 5.82 0.84
N SER A 292 -3.76 5.49 1.85
CA SER A 292 -2.50 4.77 1.65
C SER A 292 -2.70 3.38 1.05
N ASP A 293 -3.73 2.64 1.46
CA ASP A 293 -4.04 1.34 0.83
C ASP A 293 -4.59 1.50 -0.60
N LEU A 294 -5.35 2.57 -0.87
CA LEU A 294 -5.78 2.89 -2.24
C LEU A 294 -4.58 3.28 -3.13
N ASP A 295 -3.60 4.00 -2.61
CA ASP A 295 -2.34 4.28 -3.30
C ASP A 295 -1.58 2.99 -3.61
N ALA A 296 -1.43 2.10 -2.62
CA ALA A 296 -0.77 0.81 -2.82
C ALA A 296 -1.50 -0.06 -3.85
N LEU A 297 -2.84 -0.03 -3.87
CA LEU A 297 -3.64 -0.68 -4.91
C LEU A 297 -3.38 -0.06 -6.27
N ASN A 298 -3.34 1.27 -6.39
CA ASN A 298 -3.04 1.96 -7.64
C ASN A 298 -1.64 1.62 -8.17
N ASP A 299 -0.64 1.60 -7.29
CA ASP A 299 0.74 1.24 -7.61
C ASP A 299 0.89 -0.22 -8.06
N SER A 300 -0.03 -1.11 -7.66
CA SER A 300 -0.04 -2.50 -8.13
C SER A 300 -0.32 -2.63 -9.64
N PHE A 301 -0.90 -1.59 -10.26
CA PHE A 301 -1.15 -1.52 -11.69
C PHE A 301 -0.05 -0.71 -12.40
N GLN A 302 0.92 -1.38 -13.01
CA GLN A 302 2.05 -0.75 -13.71
C GLN A 302 1.66 0.35 -14.71
N GLY A 303 0.52 0.21 -15.38
CA GLY A 303 0.03 1.19 -16.37
C GLY A 303 -0.83 2.33 -15.81
N LEU A 304 -1.08 2.37 -14.50
CA LEU A 304 -2.00 3.32 -13.86
C LEU A 304 -1.29 4.44 -13.09
N LYS A 305 -0.05 4.23 -12.64
CA LYS A 305 0.69 5.13 -11.75
C LYS A 305 0.66 6.60 -12.18
N ASP A 306 0.88 6.87 -13.47
CA ASP A 306 0.88 8.24 -14.02
C ASP A 306 -0.49 8.71 -14.53
N LYS A 307 -1.50 7.83 -14.49
CA LYS A 307 -2.87 8.05 -15.00
C LYS A 307 -3.89 8.24 -13.89
N VAL A 308 -3.42 8.39 -12.65
CA VAL A 308 -4.21 8.76 -11.48
C VAL A 308 -3.62 10.01 -10.86
N SER A 309 -4.48 10.92 -10.44
CA SER A 309 -4.10 12.16 -9.75
C SER A 309 -4.96 12.36 -8.52
N LYS A 310 -4.34 12.83 -7.43
CA LYS A 310 -5.03 13.24 -6.21
C LYS A 310 -5.45 14.69 -6.30
N TRP A 311 -6.62 14.97 -5.75
CA TRP A 311 -7.25 16.27 -5.74
C TRP A 311 -7.71 16.59 -4.33
N VAL A 312 -7.36 17.79 -3.87
CA VAL A 312 -7.68 18.28 -2.54
C VAL A 312 -8.75 19.37 -2.62
N PRO A 313 -9.68 19.43 -1.66
CA PRO A 313 -10.71 20.46 -1.63
C PRO A 313 -10.13 21.83 -1.29
N CYS A 314 -10.70 22.84 -1.92
CA CYS A 314 -10.50 24.23 -1.55
C CYS A 314 -11.02 24.48 -0.13
N ILE A 315 -10.32 25.34 0.61
CA ILE A 315 -10.61 25.68 2.01
C ILE A 315 -11.03 27.16 2.18
N CYS A 316 -11.37 27.86 1.09
CA CYS A 316 -11.89 29.22 1.18
C CYS A 316 -13.29 29.26 1.81
N ASP A 317 -13.72 30.42 2.32
CA ASP A 317 -14.97 30.55 3.09
C ASP A 317 -16.20 30.12 2.28
N THR A 318 -16.17 30.40 0.98
CA THR A 318 -17.19 29.94 0.03
C THR A 318 -17.20 28.41 -0.05
N CYS A 319 -16.04 27.76 -0.19
CA CYS A 319 -15.93 26.30 -0.37
C CYS A 319 -16.18 25.50 0.90
N THR A 320 -15.78 26.01 2.07
CA THR A 320 -16.03 25.36 3.36
C THR A 320 -17.52 25.29 3.70
N SER A 321 -18.34 26.15 3.08
CA SER A 321 -19.79 26.17 3.22
C SER A 321 -20.52 25.27 2.20
N LEU A 322 -19.79 24.61 1.30
CA LEU A 322 -20.34 23.73 0.27
C LEU A 322 -20.14 22.25 0.65
N LYS A 323 -21.09 21.41 0.24
CA LYS A 323 -20.91 19.94 0.28
C LYS A 323 -19.84 19.49 -0.72
N ASP A 324 -19.77 20.15 -1.87
CA ASP A 324 -18.85 19.87 -2.97
C ASP A 324 -18.00 21.12 -3.27
N PRO A 325 -16.86 21.30 -2.59
CA PRO A 325 -15.97 22.44 -2.82
C PRO A 325 -15.25 22.32 -4.17
N ALA A 326 -14.66 23.45 -4.62
CA ALA A 326 -13.69 23.41 -5.71
C ALA A 326 -12.53 22.47 -5.35
N LEU A 327 -11.94 21.82 -6.36
CA LEU A 327 -10.86 20.85 -6.18
C LEU A 327 -9.61 21.30 -6.93
N PHE A 328 -8.45 21.15 -6.29
CA PHE A 328 -7.14 21.44 -6.90
C PHE A 328 -6.31 20.16 -7.05
N PRO A 329 -5.56 20.00 -8.16
CA PRO A 329 -4.66 18.87 -8.32
C PRO A 329 -3.52 18.99 -7.31
N GLN A 330 -3.32 17.96 -6.49
CA GLN A 330 -2.29 17.96 -5.44
C GLN A 330 -0.88 18.16 -6.03
N LYS A 331 -0.61 17.59 -7.21
CA LYS A 331 0.67 17.76 -7.91
C LYS A 331 0.96 19.23 -8.26
N ASP A 332 -0.06 20.01 -8.66
CA ASP A 332 0.09 21.45 -8.94
C ASP A 332 0.39 22.22 -7.65
N LEU A 333 -0.33 21.92 -6.56
CA LEU A 333 -0.08 22.54 -5.26
C LEU A 333 1.35 22.26 -4.75
N ILE A 334 1.85 21.03 -4.93
CA ILE A 334 3.22 20.66 -4.56
C ILE A 334 4.25 21.45 -5.38
N ASP A 335 4.10 21.51 -6.71
CA ASP A 335 5.00 22.28 -7.57
C ASP A 335 4.98 23.78 -7.22
N ARG A 336 3.80 24.34 -6.93
CA ARG A 336 3.67 25.72 -6.44
C ARG A 336 4.42 25.95 -5.13
N LYS A 337 4.25 25.07 -4.13
CA LYS A 337 4.97 25.13 -2.85
C LYS A 337 6.48 25.13 -3.08
N GLN A 338 6.98 24.28 -3.97
CA GLN A 338 8.41 24.19 -4.32
C GLN A 338 8.94 25.42 -5.05
N ARG A 339 8.14 26.01 -5.95
CA ARG A 339 8.49 27.26 -6.65
C ARG A 339 8.27 28.53 -5.82
N GLY A 340 7.90 28.40 -4.54
CA GLY A 340 7.61 29.52 -3.65
C GLY A 340 6.33 30.29 -3.98
N LYS A 341 5.43 29.72 -4.81
CA LYS A 341 4.09 30.26 -5.06
C LYS A 341 3.17 29.87 -3.92
N ARG A 342 2.81 30.85 -3.09
CA ARG A 342 2.08 30.63 -1.83
C ARG A 342 0.56 30.58 -1.99
N THR A 343 0.01 31.12 -3.07
CA THR A 343 -1.44 31.19 -3.29
C THR A 343 -1.90 30.53 -4.57
N ILE A 344 -3.18 30.16 -4.59
CA ILE A 344 -3.92 29.70 -5.76
C ILE A 344 -5.35 30.24 -5.69
N GLU A 345 -5.84 30.78 -6.81
CA GLU A 345 -7.18 31.36 -6.91
C GLU A 345 -8.24 30.24 -6.93
N CYS A 346 -9.28 30.39 -6.09
CA CYS A 346 -10.45 29.53 -6.10
C CYS A 346 -11.31 29.80 -7.34
N PRO A 347 -11.67 28.77 -8.13
CA PRO A 347 -12.51 28.98 -9.32
C PRO A 347 -13.99 29.21 -9.01
N ASN A 348 -14.42 29.09 -7.75
CA ASN A 348 -15.82 29.22 -7.38
C ASN A 348 -16.22 30.70 -7.17
N PRO A 349 -17.33 31.15 -7.77
CA PRO A 349 -17.89 32.49 -7.51
C PRO A 349 -18.47 32.58 -6.08
N PRO A 350 -18.68 33.80 -5.53
CA PRO A 350 -18.51 35.10 -6.19
C PRO A 350 -17.12 35.72 -6.07
N ASN A 351 -16.33 35.28 -5.09
CA ASN A 351 -15.16 36.03 -4.62
C ASN A 351 -13.84 35.63 -5.30
N TYR A 352 -13.77 34.44 -5.90
CA TYR A 352 -12.53 33.90 -6.50
C TYR A 352 -11.32 34.06 -5.57
N GLU A 353 -11.48 33.66 -4.30
CA GLU A 353 -10.51 33.93 -3.23
C GLU A 353 -9.15 33.27 -3.50
N ASP A 354 -8.06 33.99 -3.26
CA ASP A 354 -6.71 33.44 -3.20
C ASP A 354 -6.54 32.61 -1.92
N VAL A 355 -6.23 31.32 -2.08
CA VAL A 355 -6.10 30.36 -0.99
C VAL A 355 -4.65 29.97 -0.80
N ASP A 356 -4.22 29.84 0.46
CA ASP A 356 -2.86 29.41 0.79
C ASP A 356 -2.61 27.94 0.41
N VAL A 357 -1.58 27.72 -0.41
CA VAL A 357 -1.18 26.42 -0.95
C VAL A 357 -0.67 25.47 0.15
N VAL A 358 0.00 25.99 1.18
CA VAL A 358 0.52 25.19 2.30
C VAL A 358 -0.63 24.74 3.19
N LYS A 359 -1.60 25.61 3.48
CA LYS A 359 -2.82 25.27 4.23
C LYS A 359 -3.62 24.18 3.51
N LEU A 360 -3.72 24.25 2.17
CA LEU A 360 -4.39 23.21 1.35
C LEU A 360 -3.69 21.83 1.43
N LEU A 361 -2.35 21.81 1.46
CA LEU A 361 -1.57 20.56 1.47
C LEU A 361 -1.45 19.96 2.87
N ASP A 362 -1.08 20.78 3.86
CA ASP A 362 -0.67 20.31 5.19
C ASP A 362 -1.86 20.31 6.17
N GLY A 363 -2.95 21.01 5.81
CA GLY A 363 -4.13 21.20 6.66
C GLY A 363 -3.85 22.05 7.90
N MET A 364 -2.74 22.79 7.91
CA MET A 364 -2.28 23.61 9.04
C MET A 364 -2.31 25.08 8.68
N ASN A 365 -3.01 25.87 9.49
CA ASN A 365 -3.07 27.32 9.40
C ASN A 365 -1.83 27.93 10.07
N LEU A 366 -0.72 28.03 9.33
CA LEU A 366 0.58 28.52 9.85
C LEU A 366 0.47 29.93 10.48
N GLU A 367 -0.44 30.77 9.99
CA GLU A 367 -0.71 32.12 10.50
C GLU A 367 -1.43 32.12 11.85
N GLN A 368 -2.30 31.14 12.15
CA GLN A 368 -2.91 31.03 13.49
C GLN A 368 -1.87 30.68 14.55
N TRP A 369 -0.87 29.86 14.19
CA TRP A 369 0.23 29.50 15.09
C TRP A 369 1.21 30.68 15.27
N LEU A 370 1.53 31.41 14.20
CA LEU A 370 2.40 32.59 14.26
C LEU A 370 1.74 33.77 15.00
N ASN A 371 0.43 33.97 14.88
CA ASN A 371 -0.29 35.01 15.62
C ASN A 371 -0.48 34.64 17.10
N GLN A 372 -0.58 33.35 17.43
CA GLN A 372 -0.54 32.87 18.82
C GLN A 372 0.86 33.01 19.42
N ALA A 373 1.92 32.70 18.66
CA ALA A 373 3.31 32.88 19.10
C ALA A 373 3.78 34.35 19.12
N GLY A 374 3.15 35.22 18.33
CA GLY A 374 3.48 36.64 18.24
C GLY A 374 2.82 37.50 19.33
N ASN A 375 1.64 37.11 19.83
CA ASN A 375 0.98 37.80 20.94
C ASN A 375 1.61 37.48 22.31
N ASP A 376 2.42 36.44 22.42
CA ASP A 376 3.17 36.07 23.64
C ASP A 376 4.51 36.82 23.80
N LEU A 377 4.86 37.73 22.87
CA LEU A 377 6.14 38.46 22.89
C LEU A 377 6.04 39.97 23.05
N THR A 378 4.85 40.52 23.32
CA THR A 378 4.70 41.96 23.61
C THR A 378 3.78 42.22 24.79
N GLN A 379 4.30 42.06 26.01
CA GLN A 379 3.94 42.87 27.17
C GLN A 379 4.92 42.55 28.32
N ASP A 380 6.00 43.32 28.41
CA ASP A 380 6.68 43.57 29.68
C ASP A 380 6.92 45.09 29.74
N ASP A 381 6.31 45.73 30.73
CA ASP A 381 6.79 46.92 31.46
C ASP A 381 5.64 47.50 32.31
N GLY A 382 5.77 47.39 33.64
CA GLY A 382 5.36 48.47 34.55
C GLY A 382 4.22 48.21 35.56
N GLU A 383 4.61 47.84 36.78
CA GLU A 383 4.13 48.29 38.11
C GLU A 383 2.62 48.34 38.49
N GLY A 384 2.26 47.59 39.56
CA GLY A 384 1.61 48.18 40.74
C GLY A 384 0.14 47.87 41.08
N THR A 385 -0.05 47.15 42.21
CA THR A 385 -1.20 47.06 43.16
C THR A 385 -2.45 46.17 42.89
N PRO A 386 -2.93 45.36 43.88
CA PRO A 386 -4.15 44.52 43.82
C PRO A 386 -5.31 45.08 44.70
N PRO A 387 -6.46 44.40 44.93
CA PRO A 387 -7.22 43.37 44.19
C PRO A 387 -8.72 43.74 43.99
N GLU A 388 -9.52 42.95 43.24
CA GLU A 388 -10.90 42.56 43.64
C GLU A 388 -11.52 41.50 42.72
N ASP A 389 -12.46 40.75 43.31
CA ASP A 389 -13.06 39.47 42.95
C ASP A 389 -13.70 39.33 41.55
N SER A 390 -13.58 38.13 40.96
CA SER A 390 -14.75 37.32 40.58
C SER A 390 -14.36 35.96 39.98
N ALA A 391 -15.03 34.93 40.49
CA ALA A 391 -14.87 33.52 40.14
C ALA A 391 -15.29 33.20 38.70
N SER A 392 -14.52 32.33 38.03
CA SER A 392 -14.92 31.49 36.88
C SER A 392 -13.84 30.43 36.61
N PRO A 393 -14.19 29.29 35.97
CA PRO A 393 -13.71 27.96 36.32
C PRO A 393 -12.28 27.66 35.83
N GLU A 394 -11.59 26.77 36.55
CA GLU A 394 -10.22 26.35 36.26
C GLU A 394 -10.03 25.87 34.81
N PRO A 395 -9.02 26.38 34.09
CA PRO A 395 -8.57 25.78 32.84
C PRO A 395 -7.73 24.53 33.15
N VAL A 396 -8.08 23.43 32.50
CA VAL A 396 -7.31 22.20 32.46
C VAL A 396 -5.88 22.51 31.99
N SER A 397 -4.91 22.18 32.83
CA SER A 397 -3.48 22.36 32.61
C SER A 397 -3.03 21.82 31.24
N THR A 398 -2.56 22.69 30.35
CA THR A 398 -1.77 22.31 29.17
C THR A 398 -0.40 21.85 29.64
N VAL A 399 -0.18 20.53 29.63
CA VAL A 399 1.14 19.95 29.84
C VAL A 399 2.00 20.31 28.62
N ASN A 400 3.13 20.98 28.87
CA ASN A 400 4.12 21.31 27.85
C ASN A 400 4.90 20.02 27.54
N ASP A 401 4.40 19.19 26.63
CA ASP A 401 5.01 17.90 26.31
C ASP A 401 6.37 18.08 25.62
N LYS A 402 7.41 17.42 26.13
CA LYS A 402 8.72 17.36 25.50
C LYS A 402 8.66 16.45 24.28
N THR A 403 8.81 17.05 23.08
CA THR A 403 8.83 16.32 21.82
C THR A 403 10.19 15.67 21.56
N ILE A 404 10.19 14.35 21.34
CA ILE A 404 11.35 13.55 20.94
C ILE A 404 11.19 13.21 19.47
N ARG A 405 12.13 13.67 18.64
CA ARG A 405 12.09 13.43 17.19
C ARG A 405 12.83 12.15 16.84
N ILE A 406 12.13 11.21 16.21
CA ILE A 406 12.66 9.92 15.77
C ILE A 406 12.73 9.92 14.24
N PHE A 407 13.93 9.86 13.68
CA PHE A 407 14.10 9.64 12.24
C PHE A 407 14.13 8.14 11.95
N LEU A 408 13.16 7.66 11.15
CA LEU A 408 13.03 6.25 10.80
C LEU A 408 13.51 6.01 9.36
N ALA A 409 14.75 5.55 9.25
CA ALA A 409 15.38 5.07 8.03
C ALA A 409 15.08 3.59 7.81
N SER A 410 14.77 3.18 6.59
CA SER A 410 14.61 1.76 6.29
C SER A 410 14.74 1.44 4.81
N SER A 411 15.26 0.25 4.51
CA SER A 411 15.20 -0.31 3.16
C SER A 411 13.76 -0.39 2.60
N ALA A 412 13.61 -0.22 1.28
CA ALA A 412 12.31 -0.17 0.61
C ALA A 412 11.45 -1.42 0.85
N GLU A 413 12.09 -2.58 1.01
CA GLU A 413 11.45 -3.88 1.28
C GLU A 413 10.82 -4.01 2.67
N LEU A 414 11.08 -3.06 3.58
CA LEU A 414 10.55 -3.04 4.94
C LEU A 414 9.40 -2.05 5.12
N ARG A 415 8.68 -1.69 4.04
CA ARG A 415 7.52 -0.77 4.11
C ARG A 415 6.49 -1.19 5.16
N GLN A 416 6.10 -2.46 5.19
CA GLN A 416 5.13 -2.97 6.17
C GLN A 416 5.61 -2.84 7.62
N ASP A 417 6.88 -3.16 7.88
CA ASP A 417 7.48 -3.04 9.21
C ASP A 417 7.61 -1.59 9.64
N ARG A 418 7.97 -0.70 8.69
CA ARG A 418 8.03 0.75 8.90
C ARG A 418 6.66 1.32 9.25
N ASP A 419 5.62 0.97 8.49
CA ASP A 419 4.24 1.40 8.73
C ASP A 419 3.73 0.94 10.10
N ALA A 420 3.99 -0.32 10.44
CA ALA A 420 3.58 -0.87 11.73
C ALA A 420 4.40 -0.31 12.91
N PHE A 421 5.69 0.00 12.72
CA PHE A 421 6.49 0.71 13.73
C PHE A 421 5.93 2.10 14.00
N ASP A 422 5.70 2.88 12.95
CA ASP A 422 5.15 4.24 13.03
C ASP A 422 3.79 4.25 13.72
N LEU A 423 2.87 3.38 13.28
CA LEU A 423 1.54 3.24 13.89
C LEU A 423 1.61 2.90 15.38
N TYR A 424 2.45 1.93 15.76
CA TYR A 424 2.58 1.49 17.15
C TYR A 424 3.01 2.62 18.08
N PHE A 425 4.06 3.35 17.72
CA PHE A 425 4.58 4.43 18.58
C PHE A 425 3.69 5.67 18.55
N ARG A 426 2.96 5.93 17.45
CA ARG A 426 1.88 6.93 17.45
C ARG A 426 0.77 6.57 18.42
N GLN A 427 0.37 5.30 18.49
CA GLN A 427 -0.62 4.82 19.47
C GLN A 427 -0.10 4.90 20.91
N GLN A 428 1.21 4.86 21.13
CA GLN A 428 1.77 5.06 22.47
C GLN A 428 1.76 6.51 22.94
N ASN A 429 1.59 7.50 22.03
CA ASN A 429 1.62 8.91 22.40
C ASN A 429 0.52 9.28 23.42
N ASP A 430 -0.64 8.63 23.40
CA ASP A 430 -1.69 8.86 24.41
C ASP A 430 -1.22 8.51 25.84
N ARG A 431 -0.36 7.49 25.97
CA ARG A 431 0.30 7.15 27.24
C ARG A 431 1.42 8.12 27.56
N LEU A 432 2.27 8.42 26.58
CA LEU A 432 3.48 9.23 26.77
C LEU A 432 3.16 10.70 27.07
N ARG A 433 2.08 11.26 26.51
CA ARG A 433 1.61 12.62 26.82
C ARG A 433 1.21 12.76 28.29
N LYS A 434 0.65 11.71 28.91
CA LYS A 434 0.40 11.70 30.37
C LYS A 434 1.68 11.76 31.19
N GLN A 435 2.82 11.45 30.58
CA GLN A 435 4.16 11.52 31.16
C GLN A 435 4.93 12.77 30.69
N GLY A 436 4.28 13.69 29.98
CA GLY A 436 4.91 14.91 29.45
C GLY A 436 5.81 14.67 28.24
N LEU A 437 5.63 13.56 27.50
CA LEU A 437 6.45 13.20 26.34
C LEU A 437 5.60 13.03 25.09
N TYR A 438 6.13 13.47 23.94
CA TYR A 438 5.53 13.23 22.63
C TYR A 438 6.57 12.69 21.65
N LEU A 439 6.27 11.58 20.98
CA LEU A 439 7.13 11.03 19.93
C LEU A 439 6.67 11.56 18.57
N GLU A 440 7.57 12.26 17.88
CA GLU A 440 7.39 12.67 16.49
C GLU A 440 8.23 11.77 15.59
N ILE A 441 7.58 10.95 14.77
CA ILE A 441 8.26 10.03 13.86
C ILE A 441 8.34 10.66 12.47
N VAL A 442 9.57 10.90 12.03
CA VAL A 442 9.93 11.46 10.74
C VAL A 442 10.34 10.32 9.80
N ARG A 443 9.62 10.18 8.68
CA ARG A 443 9.89 9.18 7.64
C ARG A 443 10.35 9.89 6.37
N TRP A 444 11.21 9.23 5.59
CA TRP A 444 11.63 9.75 4.29
C TRP A 444 10.45 9.91 3.31
N GLU A 445 9.40 9.08 3.40
CA GLU A 445 8.15 9.22 2.60
C GLU A 445 7.27 10.41 3.02
N ASN A 446 7.56 11.04 4.16
CA ASN A 446 6.90 12.28 4.57
C ASN A 446 7.55 13.51 3.93
N PHE A 447 8.68 13.34 3.22
CA PHE A 447 9.29 14.37 2.38
C PHE A 447 8.72 14.22 0.96
N LEU A 448 8.49 15.35 0.28
CA LEU A 448 7.75 15.43 -0.98
C LEU A 448 8.36 14.55 -2.10
N ASP A 449 7.57 13.64 -2.66
CA ASP A 449 7.87 12.86 -3.88
C ASP A 449 7.77 13.73 -5.16
N ALA A 450 8.69 14.68 -5.33
CA ALA A 450 8.82 15.42 -6.58
C ALA A 450 10.16 15.14 -7.29
N MET A 451 10.12 15.13 -8.62
CA MET A 451 11.30 14.99 -9.47
C MET A 451 12.25 16.18 -9.27
N SER A 452 13.46 15.89 -8.77
CA SER A 452 14.65 16.69 -9.04
C SER A 452 15.73 15.70 -9.48
N GLU A 453 16.45 16.01 -10.56
CA GLU A 453 17.60 15.24 -11.04
C GLU A 453 18.73 15.14 -9.98
N THR A 454 18.60 15.89 -8.88
CA THR A 454 19.32 15.69 -7.63
C THR A 454 18.32 15.73 -6.47
N ARG A 455 18.09 14.59 -5.80
CA ARG A 455 17.42 14.57 -4.49
C ARG A 455 18.12 15.62 -3.61
N SER A 456 17.41 16.53 -2.97
CA SER A 456 18.08 17.44 -2.03
C SER A 456 18.45 16.65 -0.78
N GLN A 457 19.58 15.94 -0.84
CA GLN A 457 20.21 15.22 0.27
C GLN A 457 20.30 16.12 1.52
N ASP A 458 20.36 17.44 1.32
CA ASP A 458 20.43 18.43 2.37
C ASP A 458 19.21 18.45 3.30
N GLU A 459 17.99 18.23 2.80
CA GLU A 459 16.79 18.18 3.65
C GLU A 459 16.79 16.94 4.56
N TYR A 460 17.17 15.78 4.00
CA TYR A 460 17.33 14.54 4.77
C TYR A 460 18.44 14.69 5.82
N ASN A 461 19.58 15.24 5.40
CA ASN A 461 20.70 15.49 6.30
C ASN A 461 20.31 16.44 7.43
N GLN A 462 19.49 17.46 7.14
CA GLN A 462 19.00 18.39 8.14
C GLN A 462 18.01 17.72 9.12
N ALA A 463 17.10 16.88 8.62
CA ALA A 463 16.19 16.12 9.47
C ALA A 463 16.94 15.14 10.39
N ILE A 464 17.96 14.46 9.86
CA ILE A 464 18.82 13.56 10.63
C ILE A 464 19.63 14.32 11.68
N ARG A 465 20.19 15.48 11.32
CA ARG A 465 20.96 16.33 12.25
C ARG A 465 20.09 16.88 13.39
N ASN A 466 18.80 17.08 13.13
CA ASN A 466 17.85 17.66 14.08
C ASN A 466 17.05 16.62 14.87
N CYS A 467 17.19 15.32 14.59
CA CYS A 467 16.48 14.29 15.34
C CYS A 467 17.19 13.95 16.66
N ASP A 468 16.42 13.45 17.62
CA ASP A 468 16.93 12.99 18.91
C ASP A 468 17.34 11.51 18.87
N ILE A 469 16.61 10.73 18.07
CA ILE A 469 16.84 9.30 17.88
C ILE A 469 16.81 8.98 16.39
N PHE A 470 17.77 8.20 15.93
CA PHE A 470 17.84 7.68 14.58
C PHE A 470 17.66 6.17 14.62
N VAL A 471 16.68 5.65 13.89
CA VAL A 471 16.37 4.22 13.80
C VAL A 471 16.54 3.78 12.36
N SER A 472 17.40 2.79 12.12
CA SER A 472 17.63 2.21 10.79
C SER A 472 17.20 0.75 10.72
N LEU A 473 16.35 0.39 9.76
CA LEU A 473 15.86 -0.98 9.54
C LEU A 473 16.40 -1.58 8.22
N PHE A 474 16.99 -2.78 8.32
CA PHE A 474 17.57 -3.52 7.19
C PHE A 474 17.03 -4.95 7.11
N LYS A 475 16.97 -5.55 5.92
CA LYS A 475 16.56 -6.95 5.74
C LYS A 475 17.53 -7.73 4.84
N THR A 476 17.35 -7.67 3.52
CA THR A 476 18.21 -8.36 2.54
C THR A 476 19.16 -7.44 1.81
N LYS A 477 18.97 -6.12 1.88
CA LYS A 477 19.89 -5.14 1.28
C LYS A 477 20.08 -3.87 2.09
N THR A 478 21.25 -3.26 1.91
CA THR A 478 21.54 -1.90 2.35
C THR A 478 21.22 -0.98 1.18
N GLY A 479 20.05 -0.31 1.20
CA GLY A 479 19.77 0.68 0.16
C GLY A 479 20.82 1.78 0.19
N LYS A 480 21.38 2.18 -0.95
CA LYS A 480 22.44 3.22 -1.05
C LYS A 480 22.15 4.47 -0.20
N TYR A 481 20.89 4.88 -0.17
CA TYR A 481 20.43 6.02 0.62
C TYR A 481 20.38 5.75 2.14
N THR A 482 20.04 4.53 2.57
CA THR A 482 19.96 4.17 4.00
C THR A 482 21.33 4.10 4.67
N GLU A 483 22.39 3.74 3.93
CA GLU A 483 23.76 3.83 4.43
C GLU A 483 24.25 5.28 4.54
N GLU A 484 23.97 6.11 3.53
CA GLU A 484 24.29 7.54 3.57
C GLU A 484 23.59 8.25 4.75
N GLU A 485 22.32 7.93 5.02
CA GLU A 485 21.58 8.43 6.18
C GLU A 485 22.23 8.01 7.51
N PHE A 486 22.69 6.76 7.62
CA PHE A 486 23.41 6.28 8.79
C PHE A 486 24.73 7.03 8.99
N ASP A 487 25.48 7.28 7.91
CA ASP A 487 26.76 8.00 7.99
C ASP A 487 26.57 9.43 8.48
N VAL A 488 25.52 10.10 8.03
CA VAL A 488 25.17 11.45 8.47
C VAL A 488 24.76 11.45 9.95
N ALA A 489 23.95 10.47 10.39
CA ALA A 489 23.58 10.31 11.79
C ALA A 489 24.82 10.07 12.66
N HIS A 490 25.72 9.20 12.23
CA HIS A 490 26.95 8.84 12.94
C HIS A 490 27.93 10.02 13.03
N GLN A 491 28.16 10.76 11.93
CA GLN A 491 28.98 11.98 11.95
C GLN A 491 28.40 13.04 12.89
N THR A 492 27.08 13.20 12.89
CA THR A 492 26.40 14.13 13.81
C THR A 492 26.59 13.67 15.25
N PHE A 493 26.38 12.38 15.54
CA PHE A 493 26.56 11.80 16.87
C PHE A 493 27.97 11.96 17.42
N GLN A 494 29.01 11.82 16.59
CA GLN A 494 30.39 12.06 17.01
C GLN A 494 30.63 13.50 17.49
N THR A 495 29.90 14.46 16.91
CA THR A 495 30.08 15.89 17.19
C THR A 495 29.17 16.38 18.32
N THR A 496 27.90 15.97 18.32
CA THR A 496 26.86 16.52 19.20
C THR A 496 26.36 15.53 20.26
N ARG A 497 26.80 14.26 20.20
CA ARG A 497 26.26 13.12 20.98
C ARG A 497 24.78 12.81 20.73
N LYS A 498 24.18 13.40 19.69
CA LYS A 498 22.84 13.10 19.17
C LYS A 498 22.87 13.00 17.62
N PRO A 499 21.96 12.27 16.97
CA PRO A 499 20.92 11.43 17.56
C PRO A 499 21.46 10.16 18.20
N LEU A 500 20.70 9.55 19.11
CA LEU A 500 20.97 8.17 19.56
C LEU A 500 20.65 7.20 18.41
N ILE A 501 21.62 6.37 18.03
CA ILE A 501 21.53 5.53 16.84
C ILE A 501 21.10 4.12 17.24
N TYR A 502 20.04 3.60 16.62
CA TYR A 502 19.58 2.23 16.78
C TYR A 502 19.50 1.54 15.42
N THR A 503 20.10 0.37 15.31
CA THR A 503 20.14 -0.39 14.06
C THR A 503 19.52 -1.78 14.22
N TYR A 504 18.58 -2.10 13.35
CA TYR A 504 17.83 -3.34 13.38
C TYR A 504 17.92 -4.11 12.07
N PHE A 505 18.09 -5.42 12.17
CA PHE A 505 18.05 -6.33 11.03
C PHE A 505 16.88 -7.30 11.15
N LYS A 506 15.98 -7.30 10.16
CA LYS A 506 14.95 -8.31 10.07
C LYS A 506 15.57 -9.63 9.64
N LYS A 507 15.38 -10.69 10.43
CA LYS A 507 15.75 -12.04 10.02
C LYS A 507 14.89 -12.43 8.83
N ALA A 508 15.55 -12.67 7.70
CA ALA A 508 14.94 -13.27 6.54
C ALA A 508 15.41 -14.73 6.44
N THR A 509 14.50 -15.66 6.20
CA THR A 509 14.85 -16.95 5.62
C THR A 509 15.26 -16.67 4.18
N VAL A 510 16.54 -16.36 3.97
CA VAL A 510 17.06 -15.98 2.66
C VAL A 510 17.03 -17.21 1.78
N SER A 511 16.08 -17.16 0.86
CA SER A 511 16.10 -17.99 -0.29
C SER A 511 17.25 -17.49 -1.23
N THR A 512 18.39 -18.22 -1.29
CA THR A 512 19.47 -18.41 -2.35
C THR A 512 19.19 -18.44 -3.91
N SER A 513 18.30 -17.64 -4.50
CA SER A 513 17.88 -17.75 -5.94
C SER A 513 17.09 -16.55 -6.44
N ASN A 514 16.55 -15.74 -5.53
CA ASN A 514 16.18 -14.36 -5.83
C ASN A 514 17.05 -13.45 -4.96
N VAL A 515 18.31 -13.85 -4.76
CA VAL A 515 19.28 -13.02 -4.06
C VAL A 515 20.14 -12.39 -5.12
N ASP A 516 20.02 -11.08 -5.24
CA ASP A 516 21.06 -10.29 -5.87
C ASP A 516 22.33 -10.43 -5.01
N LEU A 517 23.41 -10.99 -5.57
CA LEU A 517 24.66 -11.21 -4.85
C LEU A 517 25.23 -9.87 -4.35
N ASP A 518 24.97 -8.78 -5.07
CA ASP A 518 25.40 -7.43 -4.72
C ASP A 518 24.63 -6.93 -3.48
N ASP A 519 23.34 -7.27 -3.33
CA ASP A 519 22.54 -6.92 -2.15
C ASP A 519 23.03 -7.62 -0.87
N LEU A 520 23.51 -8.87 -0.95
CA LEU A 520 24.11 -9.55 0.21
C LEU A 520 25.51 -9.04 0.54
N ILE A 521 26.31 -8.70 -0.48
CA ILE A 521 27.64 -8.12 -0.29
C ILE A 521 27.50 -6.78 0.43
N THR A 522 26.59 -5.89 -0.03
CA THR A 522 26.34 -4.60 0.63
C THR A 522 25.82 -4.74 2.06
N LEU A 523 24.97 -5.73 2.35
CA LEU A 523 24.49 -6.01 3.71
C LEU A 523 25.63 -6.50 4.62
N ARG A 524 26.49 -7.37 4.10
CA ARG A 524 27.66 -7.89 4.82
C ARG A 524 28.68 -6.79 5.09
N ASP A 525 28.97 -5.96 4.10
CA ASP A 525 29.92 -4.85 4.21
C ASP A 525 29.45 -3.82 5.23
N PHE A 526 28.14 -3.53 5.24
CA PHE A 526 27.56 -2.65 6.25
C PHE A 526 27.63 -3.27 7.66
N LYS A 527 27.33 -4.56 7.84
CA LYS A 527 27.52 -5.24 9.14
C LYS A 527 28.98 -5.19 9.60
N GLN A 528 29.94 -5.33 8.68
CA GLN A 528 31.36 -5.18 8.99
C GLN A 528 31.71 -3.74 9.37
N LYS A 529 31.14 -2.74 8.70
CA LYS A 529 31.27 -1.31 9.05
C LYS A 529 30.77 -1.03 10.47
N LEU A 530 29.59 -1.53 10.84
CA LEU A 530 29.05 -1.38 12.20
C LEU A 530 29.98 -1.99 13.26
N SER A 531 30.52 -3.18 12.98
CA SER A 531 31.50 -3.84 13.85
C SER A 531 32.78 -2.99 14.04
N ASN A 532 33.31 -2.42 12.96
CA ASN A 532 34.48 -1.53 13.00
C ASN A 532 34.21 -0.23 13.78
N LEU A 533 32.96 0.24 13.78
CA LEU A 533 32.53 1.40 14.55
C LEU A 533 32.18 1.09 16.02
N GLY A 534 32.21 -0.20 16.42
CA GLY A 534 31.77 -0.64 17.75
C GLY A 534 30.27 -0.48 17.98
N HIS A 535 29.47 -0.38 16.91
CA HIS A 535 28.03 -0.20 16.97
C HIS A 535 27.30 -1.53 17.00
N PHE A 536 26.46 -1.74 18.02
CA PHE A 536 25.66 -2.95 18.15
C PHE A 536 24.35 -2.83 17.37
N TYR A 537 24.00 -3.88 16.64
CA TYR A 537 22.71 -4.02 15.99
C TYR A 537 21.87 -5.12 16.65
N THR A 538 20.55 -5.01 16.54
CA THR A 538 19.60 -5.99 17.07
C THR A 538 18.89 -6.71 15.91
N GLU A 539 18.69 -8.03 16.03
CA GLU A 539 17.92 -8.79 15.05
C GLU A 539 16.48 -9.04 15.51
N TYR A 540 15.52 -9.04 14.58
CA TYR A 540 14.12 -9.31 14.89
C TYR A 540 13.45 -10.17 13.80
N GLU A 541 12.48 -11.02 14.17
CA GLU A 541 11.80 -11.93 13.23
C GLU A 541 10.45 -11.37 12.74
N ALA A 542 9.69 -10.78 13.66
CA ALA A 542 8.40 -10.15 13.41
C ALA A 542 8.37 -8.74 14.01
N ILE A 543 7.53 -7.87 13.45
CA ILE A 543 7.45 -6.45 13.82
C ILE A 543 7.14 -6.24 15.31
N ASP A 544 6.32 -7.10 15.91
CA ASP A 544 6.00 -7.05 17.35
C ASP A 544 7.25 -7.22 18.24
N GLY A 545 8.28 -7.91 17.74
CA GLY A 545 9.57 -8.06 18.42
C GLY A 545 10.37 -6.76 18.39
N LEU A 546 10.42 -6.10 17.24
CA LEU A 546 11.07 -4.79 17.07
C LEU A 546 10.39 -3.72 17.93
N GLN A 547 9.04 -3.65 17.88
CA GLN A 547 8.25 -2.68 18.65
C GLN A 547 8.48 -2.84 20.16
N ARG A 548 8.42 -4.07 20.69
CA ARG A 548 8.69 -4.33 22.11
C ARG A 548 10.11 -3.95 22.48
N HIS A 549 11.11 -4.40 21.71
CA HIS A 549 12.50 -4.09 22.02
C HIS A 549 12.76 -2.58 22.02
N PHE A 550 12.30 -1.84 21.01
CA PHE A 550 12.52 -0.40 20.94
C PHE A 550 11.75 0.37 22.01
N ARG A 551 10.52 -0.04 22.35
CA ARG A 551 9.78 0.51 23.50
C ARG A 551 10.58 0.33 24.79
N ASP A 552 11.10 -0.87 25.05
CA ASP A 552 11.89 -1.13 26.25
C ASP A 552 13.20 -0.31 26.27
N GLN A 553 13.73 0.08 25.11
CA GLN A 553 14.86 1.03 25.02
C GLN A 553 14.43 2.47 25.36
N LEU A 554 13.25 2.90 24.90
CA LEU A 554 12.70 4.21 25.25
C LEU A 554 12.42 4.30 26.76
N ASP A 555 11.81 3.27 27.35
CA ASP A 555 11.55 3.23 28.80
C ASP A 555 12.87 3.35 29.59
N LYS A 556 13.95 2.65 29.16
CA LYS A 556 15.29 2.79 29.77
C LYS A 556 15.89 4.19 29.62
N LEU A 557 15.77 4.80 28.45
CA LEU A 557 16.27 6.17 28.23
C LEU A 557 15.48 7.19 29.07
N GLN A 558 14.20 6.94 29.31
CA GLN A 558 13.36 7.74 30.21
C GLN A 558 13.84 7.61 31.65
N ASP A 559 14.04 6.37 32.13
CA ASP A 559 14.54 6.08 33.48
C ASP A 559 15.94 6.68 33.73
N ASP A 560 16.80 6.67 32.71
CA ASP A 560 18.14 7.26 32.75
C ASP A 560 18.14 8.81 32.58
N GLY A 561 16.98 9.44 32.36
CA GLY A 561 16.85 10.89 32.15
C GLY A 561 17.47 11.41 30.85
N ARG A 562 17.63 10.52 29.85
CA ARG A 562 18.26 10.80 28.55
C ARG A 562 17.26 11.13 27.44
N LEU A 563 15.96 10.95 27.69
CA LEU A 563 14.86 11.38 26.83
C LEU A 563 14.49 12.84 27.07
#